data_AF-A0A2G9TLU1-F1
#
_entry.id   AF-A0A2G9TLU1-F1
#
_cell.length_a   1.000
_cell.length_b   1.000
_cell.length_c   1.000
_cell.angle_alpha   90.00
_cell.angle_beta   90.00
_cell.angle_gamma   90.00
#
_symmetry.space_group_name_H-M   'P 1'
#
loop_
_entity.id
_entity.type
_entity.pdbx_description
1 polymer ?
#
loop_
_entity_poly.entity_id
_entity_poly.type
_entity_poly.pdbx_seq_one_letter_code
_entity_poly.pdbx_strand_id
1 'polypeptide(L)'
;KMVRVIIKGGVWRNTEDEILKAAIMKYGKNQWSRIASLLHRKSAKQCKARWFEWLDPGIKKTEWSREEDEKLLHLAKLMPTQWRTIAPIVGRTAAQCLERYEHLLDEAQRKAEGLDDEATEAKRLKPGEIDPTPETKPARPDPIDMDDDELEMLSEARARLANTQGKKAKRK
;
A
#
# COMPACT_ATOMS: atom_id res chain seq x y z
N LYS A 1 -26.77 16.43 16.92
CA LYS A 1 -25.90 16.10 15.76
C LYS A 1 -25.05 14.90 16.14
N MET A 2 -25.32 13.71 15.60
CA MET A 2 -24.48 12.54 15.83
C MET A 2 -23.17 12.73 15.07
N VAL A 3 -22.04 12.68 15.76
CA VAL A 3 -20.71 12.77 15.14
C VAL A 3 -20.49 11.45 14.40
N ARG A 4 -20.39 11.47 13.06
CA ARG A 4 -19.95 10.28 12.30
C ARG A 4 -18.51 9.98 12.71
N VAL A 5 -18.31 8.96 13.55
CA VAL A 5 -16.99 8.45 13.89
C VAL A 5 -16.48 7.64 12.71
N ILE A 6 -15.70 8.27 11.84
CA ILE A 6 -15.05 7.57 10.73
C ILE A 6 -13.79 6.89 11.26
N ILE A 7 -13.87 5.57 11.45
CA ILE A 7 -12.69 4.75 11.74
C ILE A 7 -11.79 4.76 10.50
N LYS A 8 -10.55 5.23 10.67
CA LYS A 8 -9.55 5.35 9.59
C LYS A 8 -8.82 4.03 9.37
N GLY A 9 -8.57 3.70 8.11
CA GLY A 9 -7.78 2.55 7.66
C GLY A 9 -8.58 1.57 6.83
N GLY A 10 -8.28 0.29 7.03
CA GLY A 10 -8.82 -0.81 6.25
C GLY A 10 -8.15 -0.96 4.89
N VAL A 11 -8.68 -1.91 4.12
CA VAL A 11 -8.17 -2.27 2.79
C VAL A 11 -8.27 -1.08 1.83
N TRP A 12 -7.30 -0.99 0.92
CA TRP A 12 -7.29 0.00 -0.15
C TRP A 12 -8.15 -0.48 -1.32
N ARG A 13 -9.00 0.40 -1.85
CA ARG A 13 -9.75 0.17 -3.09
C ARG A 13 -9.09 0.87 -4.28
N ASN A 14 -9.40 0.41 -5.49
CA ASN A 14 -8.89 1.03 -6.72
C ASN A 14 -9.25 2.52 -6.79
N THR A 15 -10.49 2.88 -6.45
CA THR A 15 -10.95 4.28 -6.37
C THR A 15 -10.05 5.14 -5.46
N GLU A 16 -9.70 4.63 -4.28
CA GLU A 16 -8.84 5.35 -3.33
C GLU A 16 -7.42 5.52 -3.89
N ASP A 17 -6.87 4.47 -4.52
CA ASP A 17 -5.54 4.52 -5.13
C ASP A 17 -5.48 5.51 -6.31
N GLU A 18 -6.52 5.58 -7.14
CA GLU A 18 -6.57 6.53 -8.26
C GLU A 18 -6.71 7.99 -7.79
N ILE A 19 -7.55 8.24 -6.78
CA ILE A 19 -7.63 9.56 -6.14
C ILE A 19 -6.28 9.94 -5.53
N LEU A 20 -5.59 8.99 -4.87
CA LEU A 20 -4.28 9.21 -4.27
C LEU A 20 -3.24 9.59 -5.33
N LYS A 21 -3.16 8.84 -6.44
CA LYS A 21 -2.28 9.16 -7.57
C LYS A 21 -2.54 10.56 -8.11
N ALA A 22 -3.80 10.88 -8.42
CA ALA A 22 -4.18 12.18 -8.96
C ALA A 22 -3.89 13.34 -7.99
N ALA A 23 -4.12 13.12 -6.68
CA ALA A 23 -3.79 14.09 -5.64
C ALA A 23 -2.28 14.31 -5.50
N ILE A 24 -1.47 13.27 -5.63
CA ILE A 24 0.00 13.37 -5.64
C ILE A 24 0.49 14.11 -6.88
N MET A 25 -0.09 13.86 -8.05
CA MET A 25 0.20 14.62 -9.27
C MET A 25 -0.07 16.11 -9.09
N LYS A 26 -1.15 16.48 -8.38
CA LYS A 26 -1.50 17.89 -8.14
C LYS A 26 -0.71 18.56 -7.01
N TYR A 27 -0.49 17.86 -5.90
CA TYR A 27 0.01 18.46 -4.65
C TYR A 27 1.46 18.05 -4.29
N GLY A 28 2.02 17.06 -4.98
CA GLY A 28 3.35 16.51 -4.73
C GLY A 28 3.45 15.61 -3.48
N LYS A 29 4.64 15.04 -3.27
CA LYS A 29 4.93 14.03 -2.21
C LYS A 29 5.19 14.62 -0.81
N ASN A 30 4.87 15.90 -0.58
CA ASN A 30 5.12 16.61 0.68
C ASN A 30 3.85 17.10 1.39
N GLN A 31 2.69 17.09 0.70
CA GLN A 31 1.42 17.62 1.24
C GLN A 31 0.44 16.51 1.64
N TRP A 32 0.90 15.52 2.41
CA TRP A 32 0.11 14.32 2.76
C TRP A 32 -1.19 14.60 3.50
N SER A 33 -1.22 15.60 4.38
CA SER A 33 -2.47 15.99 5.07
C SER A 33 -3.51 16.54 4.11
N ARG A 34 -3.07 17.27 3.08
CA ARG A 34 -3.96 17.78 2.03
C ARG A 34 -4.46 16.64 1.16
N ILE A 35 -3.59 15.70 0.78
CA ILE A 35 -3.96 14.52 0.01
C ILE A 35 -4.98 13.66 0.78
N ALA A 36 -4.69 13.32 2.03
CA ALA A 36 -5.56 12.51 2.87
C ALA A 36 -6.95 13.13 3.08
N SER A 37 -7.05 14.46 3.06
CA SER A 37 -8.37 15.10 3.15
C SER A 37 -9.26 14.87 1.92
N LEU A 38 -8.77 14.30 0.82
CA LEU A 38 -9.59 13.82 -0.31
C LEU A 38 -10.07 12.36 -0.12
N LEU A 39 -9.58 11.67 0.92
CA LEU A 39 -9.83 10.25 1.18
C LEU A 39 -10.41 10.09 2.58
N HIS A 40 -11.73 10.02 2.69
CA HIS A 40 -12.48 10.08 3.96
C HIS A 40 -11.99 9.10 5.04
N ARG A 41 -11.57 7.89 4.64
CA ARG A 41 -11.16 6.82 5.57
C ARG A 41 -9.66 6.62 5.65
N LYS A 42 -8.82 7.44 5.00
CA LYS A 42 -7.36 7.26 5.00
C LYS A 42 -6.66 8.46 5.62
N SER A 43 -5.73 8.21 6.53
CA SER A 43 -4.91 9.24 7.17
C SER A 43 -3.73 9.65 6.29
N ALA A 44 -3.10 10.78 6.61
CA ALA A 44 -1.87 11.24 5.94
C ALA A 44 -0.74 10.21 6.01
N LYS A 45 -0.58 9.53 7.17
CA LYS A 45 0.41 8.47 7.35
C LYS A 45 0.13 7.28 6.44
N GLN A 46 -1.14 6.86 6.34
CA GLN A 46 -1.57 5.76 5.47
C GLN A 46 -1.38 6.10 3.99
N CYS A 47 -1.75 7.32 3.57
CA CYS A 47 -1.52 7.78 2.18
C CYS A 47 -0.03 7.77 1.82
N LYS A 48 0.82 8.26 2.74
CA LYS A 48 2.27 8.25 2.56
C LYS A 48 2.81 6.82 2.44
N ALA A 49 2.42 5.95 3.37
CA ALA A 49 2.84 4.55 3.35
C ALA A 49 2.36 3.84 2.07
N ARG A 50 1.09 3.99 1.69
CA ARG A 50 0.54 3.42 0.45
C ARG A 50 1.31 3.85 -0.78
N TRP A 51 1.70 5.12 -0.86
CA TRP A 51 2.53 5.60 -1.96
C TRP A 51 3.88 4.86 -2.01
N PHE A 52 4.64 4.88 -0.92
CA PHE A 52 6.01 4.33 -0.90
C PHE A 52 6.08 2.80 -0.85
N GLU A 53 5.01 2.11 -0.46
CA GLU A 53 4.97 0.65 -0.39
C GLU A 53 4.28 0.00 -1.59
N TRP A 54 3.43 0.73 -2.34
CA TRP A 54 2.67 0.15 -3.45
C TRP A 54 2.55 1.01 -4.70
N LEU A 55 2.34 2.33 -4.60
CA LEU A 55 1.96 3.14 -5.77
C LEU A 55 3.11 3.84 -6.49
N ASP A 56 4.27 4.02 -5.85
CA ASP A 56 5.40 4.66 -6.49
C ASP A 56 5.85 3.84 -7.72
N PRO A 57 5.89 4.42 -8.93
CA PRO A 57 6.29 3.71 -10.14
C PRO A 57 7.71 3.12 -10.08
N GLY A 58 8.56 3.60 -9.17
CA GLY A 58 9.88 3.03 -8.93
C GLY A 58 9.86 1.66 -8.24
N ILE A 59 8.70 1.21 -7.72
CA ILE A 59 8.56 -0.09 -7.06
C ILE A 59 8.39 -1.18 -8.11
N LYS A 60 9.32 -2.14 -8.13
CA LYS A 60 9.20 -3.33 -8.99
C LYS A 60 8.14 -4.28 -8.43
N LYS A 61 7.16 -4.61 -9.27
CA LYS A 61 6.10 -5.60 -8.98
C LYS A 61 6.19 -6.85 -9.84
N THR A 62 7.29 -7.00 -10.59
CA THR A 62 7.60 -8.19 -11.38
C THR A 62 8.09 -9.31 -10.47
N GLU A 63 8.17 -10.52 -11.02
CA GLU A 63 8.78 -11.68 -10.38
C GLU A 63 10.20 -11.39 -9.88
N TRP A 64 10.62 -12.14 -8.86
CA TRP A 64 11.97 -12.10 -8.31
C TRP A 64 12.94 -12.81 -9.24
N SER A 65 14.06 -12.16 -9.53
CA SER A 65 15.17 -12.79 -10.25
C SER A 65 16.07 -13.57 -9.28
N ARG A 66 16.80 -14.56 -9.82
CA ARG A 66 17.75 -15.35 -9.03
C ARG A 66 18.83 -14.45 -8.40
N GLU A 67 19.31 -13.44 -9.13
CA GLU A 67 20.30 -12.49 -8.64
C GLU A 67 19.76 -11.61 -7.51
N GLU A 68 18.47 -11.25 -7.56
CA GLU A 68 17.79 -10.55 -6.46
C GLU A 68 17.69 -11.44 -5.21
N ASP A 69 17.32 -12.71 -5.37
CA ASP A 69 17.22 -13.67 -4.26
C ASP A 69 18.57 -13.96 -3.60
N GLU A 70 19.61 -14.23 -4.40
CA GLU A 70 20.98 -14.47 -3.90
C GLU A 70 21.48 -13.25 -3.11
N LYS A 71 21.26 -12.04 -3.63
CA LYS A 71 21.61 -10.79 -2.95
C LYS A 71 20.80 -10.60 -1.66
N LEU A 72 19.49 -10.87 -1.69
CA LEU A 72 18.62 -10.77 -0.52
C LEU A 72 19.10 -11.70 0.61
N LEU A 73 19.34 -12.97 0.32
CA LEU A 73 19.80 -13.96 1.28
C LEU A 73 21.18 -13.61 1.86
N HIS A 74 22.10 -13.16 1.01
CA HIS A 74 23.42 -12.71 1.45
C HIS A 74 23.33 -11.53 2.43
N LEU A 75 22.57 -10.49 2.07
CA LEU A 75 22.41 -9.31 2.92
C LEU A 75 21.63 -9.61 4.20
N ALA A 76 20.60 -10.46 4.16
CA ALA A 76 19.86 -10.88 5.35
C ALA A 76 20.74 -11.65 6.35
N LYS A 77 21.70 -12.44 5.85
CA LYS A 77 22.71 -13.10 6.69
C LYS A 77 23.69 -12.12 7.34
N LEU A 78 24.11 -11.08 6.62
CA LEU A 78 25.04 -10.06 7.12
C LEU A 78 24.38 -9.03 8.05
N MET A 79 23.13 -8.67 7.76
CA MET A 79 22.37 -7.65 8.49
C MET A 79 21.00 -8.23 8.91
N PRO A 80 20.96 -9.08 9.94
CA PRO A 80 19.72 -9.73 10.37
C PRO A 80 18.62 -8.71 10.67
N THR A 81 17.43 -8.96 10.12
CA THR A 81 16.18 -8.17 10.31
C THR A 81 16.22 -6.68 9.91
N GLN A 82 17.29 -6.20 9.27
CA GLN A 82 17.43 -4.79 8.85
C GLN A 82 16.83 -4.52 7.47
N TRP A 83 15.56 -4.88 7.25
CA TRP A 83 14.91 -4.82 5.93
C TRP A 83 14.89 -3.44 5.29
N ARG A 84 14.79 -2.37 6.08
CA ARG A 84 14.84 -0.98 5.58
C ARG A 84 16.21 -0.60 5.03
N THR A 85 17.28 -1.22 5.54
CA THR A 85 18.65 -1.04 5.05
C THR A 85 18.91 -1.92 3.83
N ILE A 86 18.36 -3.13 3.82
CA ILE A 86 18.54 -4.10 2.72
C ILE A 86 17.77 -3.68 1.46
N ALA A 87 16.52 -3.24 1.62
CA ALA A 87 15.59 -2.94 0.53
C ALA A 87 16.16 -2.02 -0.57
N PRO A 88 16.77 -0.87 -0.25
CA PRO A 88 17.38 0.00 -1.26
C PRO A 88 18.51 -0.67 -2.07
N ILE A 89 19.24 -1.61 -1.47
CA ILE A 89 20.37 -2.31 -2.10
C ILE A 89 19.86 -3.43 -3.04
N VAL A 90 18.78 -4.10 -2.65
CA VAL A 90 18.09 -5.11 -3.46
C VAL A 90 17.27 -4.47 -4.58
N GLY A 91 16.73 -3.27 -4.36
CA GLY A 91 15.86 -2.56 -5.31
C GLY A 91 14.39 -2.98 -5.23
N ARG A 92 13.94 -3.40 -4.04
CA ARG A 92 12.55 -3.79 -3.70
C ARG A 92 12.12 -3.08 -2.41
N THR A 93 10.84 -3.11 -2.05
CA THR A 93 10.41 -2.54 -0.76
C THR A 93 10.82 -3.43 0.41
N ALA A 94 10.89 -2.86 1.62
CA ALA A 94 11.24 -3.64 2.81
C ALA A 94 10.21 -4.75 3.09
N ALA A 95 8.93 -4.49 2.83
CA ALA A 95 7.87 -5.49 2.96
C ALA A 95 8.05 -6.63 1.95
N GLN A 96 8.31 -6.32 0.67
CA GLN A 96 8.59 -7.33 -0.36
C GLN A 96 9.81 -8.19 -0.01
N CYS A 97 10.90 -7.57 0.49
CA CYS A 97 12.10 -8.30 0.90
C CYS A 97 11.82 -9.27 2.05
N LEU A 98 11.07 -8.84 3.07
CA LEU A 98 10.72 -9.71 4.19
C LEU A 98 9.84 -10.88 3.73
N GLU A 99 8.77 -10.60 2.98
CA GLU A 99 7.85 -11.63 2.47
C GLU A 99 8.57 -12.65 1.58
N ARG A 100 9.45 -12.18 0.69
CA ARG A 100 10.27 -13.08 -0.16
C ARG A 100 11.24 -13.91 0.67
N TYR A 101 11.91 -13.30 1.65
CA TYR A 101 12.85 -14.02 2.51
C TYR A 101 12.16 -15.14 3.29
N GLU A 102 11.00 -14.85 3.90
CA GLU A 102 10.19 -15.86 4.59
C GLU A 102 9.75 -16.97 3.64
N HIS A 103 9.32 -16.63 2.42
CA HIS A 103 8.96 -17.61 1.41
C HIS A 103 10.13 -18.54 1.05
N LEU A 104 11.33 -18.00 0.85
CA LEU A 104 12.52 -18.79 0.51
C LEU A 104 12.94 -19.73 1.67
N LEU A 105 12.79 -19.29 2.92
CA LEU A 105 13.06 -20.14 4.08
C LEU A 105 12.03 -21.26 4.20
N ASP A 106 10.74 -20.96 4.05
CA ASP A 106 9.67 -21.96 4.07
C ASP A 106 9.88 -23.01 2.97
N GLU A 107 10.20 -22.57 1.75
CA GLU A 107 10.47 -23.44 0.61
C GLU A 107 11.67 -24.36 0.86
N ALA A 108 12.76 -23.82 1.41
CA ALA A 108 13.94 -24.61 1.76
C ALA A 108 13.64 -25.64 2.87
N GLN A 109 12.85 -25.27 3.87
CA GLN A 109 12.45 -26.17 4.95
C GLN A 109 11.55 -27.30 4.42
N ARG A 110 10.50 -26.98 3.65
CA ARG A 110 9.61 -27.98 3.05
C ARG A 110 10.38 -28.98 2.19
N LYS A 111 11.32 -28.47 1.38
CA LYS A 111 12.17 -29.32 0.53
C LYS A 111 13.08 -30.25 1.34
N ALA A 112 13.58 -29.81 2.50
CA ALA A 112 14.36 -30.64 3.39
C ALA A 112 13.51 -31.72 4.10
N GLU A 113 12.24 -31.41 4.39
CA GLU A 113 11.29 -32.30 5.05
C GLU A 113 10.54 -33.23 4.06
N GLY A 114 10.68 -33.00 2.75
CA GLY A 114 10.03 -33.81 1.71
C GLY A 114 8.51 -33.62 1.61
N LEU A 115 7.99 -32.48 2.07
CA LEU A 115 6.56 -32.13 2.06
C LEU A 115 6.16 -31.48 0.73
N ASP A 116 5.03 -31.91 0.18
CA ASP A 116 4.39 -31.43 -1.04
C ASP A 116 3.71 -30.05 -0.91
N ASP A 117 3.56 -29.34 -2.03
CA ASP A 117 3.26 -27.90 -2.14
C ASP A 117 1.87 -27.43 -1.64
N GLU A 118 1.00 -28.33 -1.19
CA GLU A 118 -0.42 -28.03 -0.88
C GLU A 118 -0.64 -27.34 0.48
N ALA A 119 0.40 -27.24 1.33
CA ALA A 119 0.28 -26.78 2.72
C ALA A 119 0.49 -25.26 2.95
N THR A 120 0.17 -24.40 1.97
CA THR A 120 0.42 -22.93 2.07
C THR A 120 -0.61 -22.16 2.93
N GLU A 121 -1.61 -22.84 3.50
CA GLU A 121 -2.77 -22.24 4.19
C GLU A 121 -2.45 -21.61 5.58
N ALA A 122 -1.32 -21.97 6.20
CA ALA A 122 -1.05 -21.72 7.63
C ALA A 122 -0.77 -20.26 8.06
N LYS A 123 -0.63 -19.32 7.11
CA LYS A 123 -0.32 -17.90 7.40
C LYS A 123 -1.48 -16.93 7.14
N ARG A 124 -2.69 -17.42 6.91
CA ARG A 124 -3.87 -16.54 6.76
C ARG A 124 -4.27 -15.93 8.10
N LEU A 125 -4.59 -14.64 8.08
CA LEU A 125 -5.16 -13.93 9.24
C LEU A 125 -6.39 -14.68 9.76
N LYS A 126 -6.52 -14.76 11.09
CA LYS A 126 -7.69 -15.40 11.70
C LYS A 126 -8.95 -14.56 11.41
N PRO A 127 -10.13 -15.19 11.29
CA PRO A 127 -11.38 -14.44 11.17
C PRO A 127 -11.51 -13.39 12.28
N GLY A 128 -11.65 -12.12 11.91
CA GLY A 128 -11.77 -10.98 12.83
C GLY A 128 -10.48 -10.20 13.10
N GLU A 129 -9.33 -10.67 12.63
CA GLU A 129 -8.06 -9.95 12.75
C GLU A 129 -7.89 -8.89 11.64
N ILE A 130 -7.38 -7.72 12.00
CA ILE A 130 -7.12 -6.62 11.04
C ILE A 130 -5.67 -6.73 10.57
N ASP A 131 -5.45 -6.74 9.26
CA ASP A 131 -4.11 -6.69 8.67
C ASP A 131 -3.36 -5.44 9.19
N PRO A 132 -2.18 -5.61 9.82
CA PRO A 132 -1.40 -4.47 10.32
C PRO A 132 -0.77 -3.62 9.19
N THR A 133 -0.69 -4.13 7.96
CA THR A 133 0.02 -3.52 6.83
C THR A 133 -0.78 -3.54 5.51
N PRO A 134 -2.03 -3.04 5.49
CA PRO A 134 -2.88 -3.08 4.30
C PRO A 134 -2.30 -2.26 3.13
N GLU A 135 -1.41 -1.30 3.40
CA GLU A 135 -0.72 -0.51 2.39
C GLU A 135 0.17 -1.32 1.46
N THR A 136 0.60 -2.52 1.87
CA THR A 136 1.48 -3.41 1.10
C THR A 136 0.73 -4.35 0.15
N LYS A 137 -0.61 -4.41 0.27
CA LYS A 137 -1.45 -5.39 -0.45
C LYS A 137 -2.07 -4.80 -1.72
N PRO A 138 -2.41 -5.62 -2.74
CA PRO A 138 -3.17 -5.15 -3.88
C PRO A 138 -4.48 -4.45 -3.48
N ALA A 139 -4.86 -3.43 -4.25
CA ALA A 139 -6.16 -2.80 -4.04
C ALA A 139 -7.30 -3.74 -4.44
N ARG A 140 -8.42 -3.65 -3.72
CA ARG A 140 -9.65 -4.34 -4.08
C ARG A 140 -10.30 -3.65 -5.28
N PRO A 141 -10.81 -4.42 -6.27
CA PRO A 141 -11.67 -3.87 -7.32
C PRO A 141 -12.88 -3.15 -6.73
N ASP A 142 -13.30 -2.08 -7.41
CA ASP A 142 -14.47 -1.33 -7.01
C ASP A 142 -15.74 -2.18 -7.25
N PRO A 143 -16.74 -2.13 -6.35
CA PRO A 143 -18.02 -2.79 -6.59
C PRO A 143 -18.76 -2.15 -7.78
N ILE A 144 -19.59 -2.93 -8.47
CA ILE A 144 -20.42 -2.42 -9.58
C ILE A 144 -21.35 -1.31 -9.07
N ASP A 145 -21.95 -1.54 -7.91
CA ASP A 145 -22.80 -0.57 -7.22
C ASP A 145 -21.98 0.08 -6.10
N MET A 146 -21.48 1.28 -6.38
CA MET A 146 -20.74 2.10 -5.41
C MET A 146 -21.72 2.75 -4.43
N ASP A 147 -21.35 2.74 -3.15
CA ASP A 147 -22.17 3.41 -2.14
C ASP A 147 -22.09 4.94 -2.25
N ASP A 148 -23.03 5.62 -1.59
CA ASP A 148 -23.11 7.09 -1.59
C ASP A 148 -21.83 7.74 -1.07
N ASP A 149 -21.15 7.12 -0.09
CA ASP A 149 -19.91 7.65 0.49
C ASP A 149 -18.76 7.63 -0.54
N GLU A 150 -18.68 6.58 -1.38
CA GLU A 150 -17.70 6.47 -2.48
C GLU A 150 -17.99 7.43 -3.62
N LEU A 151 -19.26 7.56 -4.02
CA LEU A 151 -19.70 8.50 -5.04
C LEU A 151 -19.45 9.95 -4.61
N GLU A 152 -19.75 10.27 -3.35
CA GLU A 152 -19.49 11.59 -2.77
C GLU A 152 -17.98 11.88 -2.77
N MET A 153 -17.16 10.92 -2.33
CA MET A 153 -15.69 11.04 -2.35
C MET A 153 -15.15 11.30 -3.76
N LEU A 154 -15.62 10.58 -4.77
CA LEU A 154 -15.24 10.79 -6.16
C LEU A 154 -15.63 12.19 -6.65
N SER A 155 -16.84 12.63 -6.33
CA SER A 155 -17.34 13.96 -6.71
C SER A 155 -16.51 15.08 -6.08
N GLU A 156 -16.18 14.95 -4.80
CA GLU A 156 -15.37 15.92 -4.06
C GLU A 156 -13.95 15.95 -4.61
N ALA A 157 -13.35 14.78 -4.84
CA ALA A 157 -12.02 14.67 -5.42
C ALA A 157 -11.94 15.36 -6.77
N ARG A 158 -12.89 15.12 -7.68
CA ARG A 158 -12.97 15.80 -8.98
C ARG A 158 -13.04 17.32 -8.84
N ALA A 159 -13.96 17.82 -8.02
CA ALA A 159 -14.14 19.26 -7.81
C ALA A 159 -12.87 19.93 -7.24
N ARG A 160 -12.21 19.28 -6.27
CA ARG A 160 -11.00 19.80 -5.63
C ARG A 160 -9.77 19.73 -6.53
N LEU A 161 -9.66 18.69 -7.35
CA LEU A 161 -8.59 18.55 -8.34
C LEU A 161 -8.76 19.53 -9.50
N ALA A 162 -9.99 19.92 -9.87
CA ALA A 162 -10.23 20.97 -10.85
C ALA A 162 -9.97 22.39 -10.31
N ASN A 163 -10.19 22.64 -9.01
CA ASN A 163 -10.09 23.98 -8.45
C ASN A 163 -8.64 24.50 -8.32
N THR A 164 -8.32 25.60 -9.00
CA THR A 164 -7.04 26.33 -8.92
C THR A 164 -7.17 27.72 -8.27
N GLN A 165 -8.38 28.22 -8.12
CA GLN A 165 -8.65 29.59 -7.65
C GLN A 165 -8.86 29.67 -6.14
N GLY A 166 -8.14 30.59 -5.51
CA GLY A 166 -8.34 30.96 -4.10
C GLY A 166 -9.55 31.86 -3.90
N LYS A 167 -9.95 32.07 -2.63
CA LYS A 167 -11.13 32.89 -2.25
C LYS A 167 -11.14 34.28 -2.88
N LYS A 168 -9.97 34.94 -2.98
CA LYS A 168 -9.84 36.28 -3.54
C LYS A 168 -10.13 36.32 -5.05
N ALA A 169 -9.73 35.29 -5.79
CA ALA A 169 -9.99 35.21 -7.24
C ALA A 169 -11.46 34.91 -7.52
N LYS A 170 -12.11 34.06 -6.72
CA LYS A 170 -13.54 33.72 -6.89
C LYS A 170 -14.52 34.85 -6.54
N ARG A 171 -14.08 35.83 -5.74
CA ARG A 171 -14.90 36.99 -5.34
C ARG A 171 -14.81 38.16 -6.32
N LYS A 172 -13.83 38.13 -7.24
CA LYS A 172 -13.68 39.11 -8.31
C LYS A 172 -14.41 38.60 -9.54
#